data_AF-A0A2E5EQY7-F1
#
_entry.id   AF-A0A2E5EQY7-F1
#
_cell.length_a   1.000
_cell.length_b   1.000
_cell.length_c   1.000
_cell.angle_alpha   90.00
_cell.angle_beta   90.00
_cell.angle_gamma   90.00
#
_symmetry.space_group_name_H-M   'P 1'
#
loop_
_entity.id
_entity.type
_entity.pdbx_description
1 polymer ?
#
loop_
_entity_poly.entity_id
_entity_poly.type
_entity_poly.pdbx_seq_one_letter_code
_entity_poly.pdbx_strand_id
1 'polypeptide(L)'
;MSDTDKRKVGSVEYHVAGDDYFEKRGLKRYAGVWSLWALDVGAVISGDFFGWNFGLDVGGFGGLAIAIAIIAVMYLGMCYFFAEMSPALPHTGGAYSFGRTAMGPWGGFITGLAENMEYVLTPAVIVVGIGGYTGAVFKEMGIDIPAPVWWLVFYALFVGLNFVGVEVTFKFSVFITLLALGILMVFWIGAIPHFSWDMALNIEPEEGQSRFLSAMGFGSSEPT
;
A
#
# COMPACT_ATOMS: atom_id res chain seq x y z
N MET A 1 -41.46 17.36 13.79
CA MET A 1 -40.01 17.27 14.08
C MET A 1 -39.89 16.75 15.50
N SER A 2 -39.80 15.43 15.67
CA SER A 2 -39.81 14.78 16.99
C SER A 2 -38.38 14.68 17.52
N ASP A 3 -38.19 14.99 18.79
CA ASP A 3 -36.94 15.09 19.55
C ASP A 3 -36.20 13.73 19.77
N THR A 4 -36.36 12.79 18.83
CA THR A 4 -35.94 11.38 18.95
C THR A 4 -34.60 11.09 18.25
N ASP A 5 -34.04 12.05 17.51
CA ASP A 5 -32.88 11.83 16.61
C ASP A 5 -31.50 11.96 17.28
N LYS A 6 -31.45 12.33 18.56
CA LYS A 6 -30.21 12.66 19.26
C LYS A 6 -29.87 11.59 20.29
N ARG A 7 -28.86 10.75 20.01
CA ARG A 7 -28.33 9.78 20.99
C ARG A 7 -27.02 10.31 21.56
N LYS A 8 -26.93 10.53 22.86
CA LYS A 8 -25.70 11.01 23.50
C LYS A 8 -24.89 9.82 24.05
N VAL A 9 -23.64 9.69 23.65
CA VAL A 9 -22.71 8.68 24.19
C VAL A 9 -21.44 9.39 24.67
N GLY A 10 -21.29 9.52 25.99
CA GLY A 10 -20.19 10.27 26.60
C GLY A 10 -20.24 11.77 26.25
N SER A 11 -19.13 12.30 25.71
CA SER A 11 -19.01 13.69 25.27
C SER A 11 -19.57 13.96 23.86
N VAL A 12 -20.07 12.95 23.16
CA VAL A 12 -20.47 13.04 21.74
C VAL A 12 -21.97 12.91 21.58
N GLU A 13 -22.57 13.81 20.79
CA GLU A 13 -23.96 13.79 20.39
C GLU A 13 -24.08 13.19 18.98
N TYR A 14 -24.92 12.17 18.84
CA TYR A 14 -25.16 11.48 17.57
C TYR A 14 -26.47 11.97 16.99
N HIS A 15 -26.43 12.33 15.71
CA HIS A 15 -27.63 12.54 14.91
C HIS A 15 -27.88 11.32 14.04
N VAL A 16 -29.04 10.69 14.20
CA VAL A 16 -29.48 9.63 13.29
C VAL A 16 -29.89 10.32 11.97
N ALA A 17 -29.17 10.02 10.89
CA ALA A 17 -29.53 10.52 9.58
C ALA A 17 -30.73 9.72 9.05
N GLY A 18 -31.79 10.41 8.59
CA GLY A 18 -32.97 9.76 8.02
C GLY A 18 -32.70 9.09 6.67
N ASP A 19 -33.59 8.20 6.24
CA ASP A 19 -33.41 7.35 5.04
C ASP A 19 -33.14 8.16 3.75
N ASP A 20 -33.75 9.35 3.62
CA ASP A 20 -33.53 10.30 2.51
C ASP A 20 -32.05 10.73 2.35
N TYR A 21 -31.27 10.72 3.44
CA TYR A 21 -29.84 11.06 3.42
C TYR A 21 -29.02 9.96 2.73
N PHE A 22 -29.40 8.70 2.94
CA PHE A 22 -28.73 7.54 2.35
C PHE A 22 -29.12 7.34 0.88
N GLU A 23 -30.39 7.57 0.52
CA GLU A 23 -30.85 7.52 -0.88
C GLU A 23 -30.09 8.51 -1.77
N LYS A 24 -29.87 9.74 -1.30
CA LYS A 24 -29.13 10.77 -2.06
C LYS A 24 -27.63 10.47 -2.22
N ARG A 25 -27.09 9.52 -1.45
CA ARG A 25 -25.66 9.14 -1.47
C ARG A 25 -25.41 7.72 -1.94
N GLY A 26 -26.39 7.10 -2.61
CA GLY A 26 -26.22 5.81 -3.27
C GLY A 26 -25.07 5.86 -4.28
N LEU A 27 -23.98 5.14 -4.00
CA LEU A 27 -22.87 5.02 -4.92
C LEU A 27 -23.28 4.14 -6.11
N LYS A 28 -23.00 4.63 -7.32
CA LYS A 28 -23.12 3.79 -8.52
C LYS A 28 -22.09 2.66 -8.44
N ARG A 29 -22.56 1.41 -8.51
CA ARG A 29 -21.69 0.23 -8.47
C ARG A 29 -20.92 0.11 -9.78
N TYR A 30 -19.66 0.53 -9.77
CA TYR A 30 -18.76 0.42 -10.92
C TYR A 30 -17.71 -0.69 -10.80
N ALA A 31 -17.37 -1.12 -9.58
CA ALA A 31 -16.34 -2.13 -9.35
C ALA A 31 -16.96 -3.53 -9.16
N GLY A 32 -16.70 -4.42 -10.11
CA GLY A 32 -16.96 -5.86 -9.96
C GLY A 32 -15.81 -6.57 -9.23
N VAL A 33 -16.00 -7.84 -8.88
CA VAL A 33 -14.99 -8.65 -8.14
C VAL A 33 -13.62 -8.64 -8.82
N TRP A 34 -13.59 -8.77 -10.16
CA TRP A 34 -12.35 -8.74 -10.93
C TRP A 34 -11.66 -7.37 -10.93
N SER A 35 -12.44 -6.29 -10.94
CA SER A 35 -11.91 -4.94 -10.86
C SER A 35 -11.32 -4.68 -9.47
N LEU A 36 -12.00 -5.13 -8.41
CA LEU A 36 -11.49 -5.01 -7.04
C LEU A 36 -10.18 -5.79 -6.86
N TRP A 37 -10.14 -7.05 -7.30
CA TRP A 37 -8.91 -7.85 -7.27
C TRP A 37 -7.76 -7.19 -8.04
N ALA A 38 -8.01 -6.68 -9.25
CA ALA A 38 -6.98 -6.06 -10.06
C ALA A 38 -6.45 -4.75 -9.47
N LEU A 39 -7.28 -4.00 -8.74
CA LEU A 39 -6.87 -2.79 -8.02
C LEU A 39 -5.94 -3.15 -6.87
N ASP A 40 -6.32 -4.13 -6.04
CA ASP A 40 -5.53 -4.56 -4.89
C ASP A 40 -4.20 -5.18 -5.33
N VAL A 41 -4.22 -6.08 -6.31
CA VAL A 41 -3.01 -6.71 -6.86
C VAL A 41 -2.11 -5.66 -7.53
N GLY A 42 -2.68 -4.72 -8.27
CA GLY A 42 -1.91 -3.63 -8.88
C GLY A 42 -1.22 -2.75 -7.85
N ALA A 43 -1.91 -2.42 -6.75
CA ALA A 43 -1.34 -1.65 -5.66
C ALA A 43 -0.16 -2.38 -5.01
N VAL A 44 -0.28 -3.69 -4.74
CA VAL A 44 0.80 -4.49 -4.13
C VAL A 44 2.01 -4.63 -5.05
N ILE A 45 1.78 -4.94 -6.33
CA ILE A 45 2.87 -5.09 -7.31
C ILE A 45 3.67 -3.79 -7.45
N SER A 46 3.02 -2.63 -7.37
CA SER A 46 3.73 -1.36 -7.46
C SER A 46 4.81 -1.25 -6.38
N GLY A 47 4.50 -1.63 -5.13
CA GLY A 47 5.44 -1.65 -4.01
C GLY A 47 6.56 -2.68 -4.17
N ASP A 48 6.26 -3.83 -4.78
CA ASP A 48 7.25 -4.87 -5.09
C ASP A 48 8.32 -4.38 -6.05
N PHE A 49 8.03 -3.48 -6.99
CA PHE A 49 9.07 -2.99 -7.90
C PHE A 49 10.17 -2.17 -7.21
N PHE A 50 9.84 -1.39 -6.17
CA PHE A 50 10.80 -0.46 -5.55
C PHE A 50 11.20 -0.81 -4.11
N GLY A 51 10.43 -1.60 -3.36
CA GLY A 51 10.58 -1.70 -1.91
C GLY A 51 11.68 -2.65 -1.41
N TRP A 52 11.83 -3.83 -2.02
CA TRP A 52 12.67 -4.90 -1.46
C TRP A 52 14.17 -4.62 -1.51
N ASN A 53 14.64 -3.84 -2.49
CA ASN A 53 16.05 -3.47 -2.61
C ASN A 53 16.54 -2.67 -1.40
N PHE A 54 15.72 -1.76 -0.87
CA PHE A 54 16.05 -1.02 0.36
C PHE A 54 16.10 -1.93 1.58
N GLY A 55 15.22 -2.93 1.63
CA GLY A 55 15.22 -3.93 2.71
C GLY A 55 16.46 -4.82 2.69
N LEU A 56 16.95 -5.19 1.51
CA LEU A 56 18.21 -5.93 1.35
C LEU A 56 19.42 -5.08 1.77
N ASP A 57 19.47 -3.82 1.34
CA ASP A 57 20.56 -2.89 1.67
C ASP A 57 20.73 -2.72 3.19
N VAL A 58 19.61 -2.61 3.92
CA VAL A 58 19.62 -2.41 5.38
C VAL A 58 19.74 -3.71 6.17
N GLY A 59 18.99 -4.75 5.79
CA GLY A 59 18.82 -5.95 6.61
C GLY A 59 19.63 -7.17 6.16
N GLY A 60 20.26 -7.09 4.99
CA GLY A 60 20.78 -8.28 4.32
C GLY A 60 19.68 -9.26 3.92
N PHE A 61 20.07 -10.40 3.35
CA PHE A 61 19.11 -11.42 2.92
C PHE A 61 18.35 -12.05 4.10
N GLY A 62 19.06 -12.44 5.16
CA GLY A 62 18.42 -13.09 6.32
C GLY A 62 17.56 -12.14 7.13
N GLY A 63 17.98 -10.88 7.31
CA GLY A 63 17.16 -9.87 7.98
C GLY A 63 15.88 -9.55 7.20
N LEU A 64 15.97 -9.41 5.87
CA LEU A 64 14.78 -9.22 5.04
C LEU A 64 13.86 -10.45 5.07
N ALA A 65 14.41 -11.67 5.04
CA ALA A 65 13.61 -12.90 5.11
C ALA A 65 12.82 -13.01 6.43
N ILE A 66 13.45 -12.69 7.56
CA ILE A 66 12.79 -12.67 8.88
C ILE A 66 11.71 -11.58 8.90
N ALA A 67 12.03 -10.37 8.39
CA ALA A 67 11.07 -9.28 8.33
C ALA A 67 9.83 -9.65 7.49
N ILE A 68 10.03 -10.26 6.31
CA ILE A 68 8.94 -10.75 5.46
C ILE A 68 8.09 -11.78 6.21
N ALA A 69 8.69 -12.73 6.93
CA ALA A 69 7.95 -13.74 7.68
C ALA A 69 7.06 -13.11 8.77
N ILE A 70 7.59 -12.14 9.53
CA ILE A 70 6.85 -11.43 10.58
C ILE A 70 5.68 -10.64 9.96
N ILE A 71 5.95 -9.87 8.92
CA ILE A 71 4.94 -9.05 8.24
C ILE A 71 3.88 -9.93 7.57
N ALA A 72 4.24 -11.08 7.01
CA ALA A 72 3.28 -12.02 6.45
C ALA A 72 2.28 -12.53 7.49
N VAL A 73 2.74 -12.88 8.70
CA VAL A 73 1.84 -13.30 9.79
C VAL A 73 0.92 -12.16 10.21
N MET A 74 1.46 -10.94 10.36
CA MET A 74 0.65 -9.75 10.70
C MET A 74 -0.40 -9.46 9.62
N TYR A 75 0.00 -9.55 8.35
CA TYR A 75 -0.88 -9.31 7.20
C TYR A 75 -2.00 -10.36 7.11
N LEU A 76 -1.71 -11.63 7.36
CA LEU A 76 -2.75 -12.68 7.44
C LEU A 76 -3.77 -12.38 8.53
N GLY A 77 -3.31 -11.96 9.72
CA GLY A 77 -4.20 -11.53 10.80
C GLY A 77 -5.10 -10.36 10.38
N MET A 78 -4.54 -9.36 9.71
CA MET A 78 -5.29 -8.23 9.17
C MET A 78 -6.33 -8.67 8.11
N CYS A 79 -5.98 -9.59 7.23
CA CYS A 79 -6.89 -10.14 6.22
C CYS A 79 -8.07 -10.86 6.85
N TYR A 80 -7.85 -11.72 7.86
CA TYR A 80 -8.94 -12.40 8.57
C TYR A 80 -9.87 -11.41 9.28
N PHE A 81 -9.29 -10.38 9.92
CA PHE A 81 -10.07 -9.31 10.53
C PHE A 81 -10.99 -8.60 9.51
N PHE A 82 -10.46 -8.21 8.35
CA PHE A 82 -11.28 -7.56 7.32
C PHE A 82 -12.32 -8.52 6.70
N ALA A 83 -11.98 -9.80 6.55
CA ALA A 83 -12.90 -10.81 6.04
C ALA A 83 -14.11 -11.03 6.96
N GLU A 84 -13.94 -10.94 8.28
CA GLU A 84 -15.04 -11.08 9.25
C GLU A 84 -15.83 -9.76 9.44
N MET A 85 -15.15 -8.62 9.45
CA MET A 85 -15.82 -7.34 9.70
C MET A 85 -16.56 -6.79 8.48
N SER A 86 -16.07 -7.01 7.25
CA SER A 86 -16.72 -6.51 6.03
C SER A 86 -18.15 -7.02 5.81
N PRO A 87 -18.52 -8.30 6.06
CA PRO A 87 -19.91 -8.74 6.02
C PRO A 87 -20.70 -8.34 7.27
N ALA A 88 -20.06 -8.24 8.44
CA ALA A 88 -20.74 -7.91 9.70
C ALA A 88 -21.20 -6.44 9.75
N LEU A 89 -20.50 -5.55 9.06
CA LEU A 89 -20.77 -4.11 9.03
C LEU A 89 -20.83 -3.60 7.58
N PRO A 90 -21.89 -3.93 6.82
CA PRO A 90 -21.99 -3.69 5.38
C PRO A 90 -22.39 -2.24 5.05
N HIS A 91 -21.70 -1.26 5.65
CA HIS A 91 -21.86 0.16 5.36
C HIS A 91 -20.56 0.74 4.80
N THR A 92 -20.68 1.79 3.99
CA THR A 92 -19.54 2.46 3.38
C THR A 92 -18.79 3.28 4.44
N GLY A 93 -17.58 2.86 4.81
CA GLY A 93 -16.81 3.59 5.84
C GLY A 93 -15.43 3.05 6.20
N GLY A 94 -14.93 2.02 5.52
CA GLY A 94 -13.54 1.56 5.66
C GLY A 94 -13.10 1.22 7.09
N ALA A 95 -11.80 1.34 7.33
CA ALA A 95 -11.18 1.07 8.63
C ALA A 95 -11.68 2.03 9.72
N TYR A 96 -11.97 3.30 9.36
CA TYR A 96 -12.63 4.26 10.24
C TYR A 96 -13.88 3.67 10.92
N SER A 97 -14.76 3.07 10.12
CA SER A 97 -16.04 2.59 10.63
C SER A 97 -15.89 1.37 11.52
N PHE A 98 -14.93 0.49 11.24
CA PHE A 98 -14.59 -0.62 12.12
C PHE A 98 -14.03 -0.14 13.46
N GLY A 99 -13.09 0.83 13.42
CA GLY A 99 -12.55 1.45 14.63
C GLY A 99 -13.63 2.16 15.46
N ARG A 100 -14.58 2.82 14.81
CA ARG A 100 -15.71 3.45 15.48
C ARG A 100 -16.62 2.43 16.17
N THR A 101 -16.92 1.32 15.51
CA THR A 101 -17.80 0.28 16.06
C THR A 101 -17.12 -0.50 17.19
N ALA A 102 -15.83 -0.81 17.07
CA ALA A 102 -15.10 -1.61 18.06
C ALA A 102 -14.62 -0.79 19.27
N MET A 103 -14.14 0.44 19.06
CA MET A 103 -13.45 1.25 20.07
C MET A 103 -14.19 2.55 20.43
N GLY A 104 -15.38 2.78 19.86
CA GLY A 104 -16.20 3.95 20.10
C GLY A 104 -15.73 5.21 19.34
N PRO A 105 -16.29 6.39 19.66
CA PRO A 105 -16.10 7.60 18.86
C PRO A 105 -14.65 8.08 18.75
N TRP A 106 -13.84 7.92 19.80
CA TRP A 106 -12.42 8.30 19.78
C TRP A 106 -11.58 7.35 18.94
N GLY A 107 -11.85 6.04 19.01
CA GLY A 107 -11.20 5.06 18.15
C GLY A 107 -11.47 5.33 16.68
N GLY A 108 -12.73 5.60 16.33
CA GLY A 108 -13.10 6.07 15.00
C GLY A 108 -12.40 7.38 14.61
N PHE A 109 -12.38 8.39 15.48
CA PHE A 109 -11.73 9.67 15.15
C PHE A 109 -10.24 9.52 14.81
N ILE A 110 -9.49 8.76 15.63
CA ILE A 110 -8.06 8.53 15.40
C ILE A 110 -7.84 7.73 14.11
N THR A 111 -8.59 6.67 13.87
CA THR A 111 -8.45 5.87 12.65
C THR A 111 -8.80 6.70 11.41
N GLY A 112 -9.82 7.54 11.47
CA GLY A 112 -10.19 8.43 10.36
C GLY A 112 -9.13 9.50 10.07
N LEU A 113 -8.48 10.05 11.11
CA LEU A 113 -7.35 10.96 10.92
C LEU A 113 -6.14 10.27 10.29
N ALA A 114 -5.81 9.06 10.77
CA ALA A 114 -4.73 8.26 10.22
C ALA A 114 -4.99 7.90 8.75
N GLU A 115 -6.20 7.47 8.43
CA GLU A 115 -6.62 7.12 7.06
C GLU A 115 -6.57 8.36 6.14
N ASN A 116 -6.94 9.55 6.62
CA ASN A 116 -6.80 10.78 5.83
C ASN A 116 -5.34 11.10 5.51
N MET A 117 -4.46 10.98 6.51
CA MET A 117 -3.02 11.19 6.31
C MET A 117 -2.44 10.17 5.32
N GLU A 118 -2.82 8.90 5.43
CA GLU A 118 -2.45 7.85 4.49
C GLU A 118 -2.88 8.21 3.05
N TYR A 119 -4.12 8.64 2.84
CA TYR A 119 -4.59 9.04 1.50
C TYR A 119 -3.86 10.27 0.92
N VAL A 120 -3.28 11.13 1.75
CA VAL A 120 -2.47 12.27 1.28
C VAL A 120 -1.04 11.84 0.96
N LEU A 121 -0.46 10.96 1.77
CA LEU A 121 0.92 10.50 1.62
C LEU A 121 1.07 9.50 0.47
N THR A 122 0.10 8.62 0.26
CA THR A 122 0.16 7.57 -0.77
C THR A 122 0.41 8.12 -2.18
N PRO A 123 -0.33 9.14 -2.67
CA PRO A 123 -0.02 9.77 -3.97
C PRO A 123 1.38 10.39 -4.03
N ALA A 124 1.86 10.98 -2.92
CA ALA A 124 3.19 11.58 -2.87
C ALA A 124 4.29 10.52 -3.04
N VAL A 125 4.18 9.39 -2.34
CA VAL A 125 5.12 8.27 -2.46
C VAL A 125 5.11 7.69 -3.87
N ILE A 126 3.93 7.48 -4.45
CA ILE A 126 3.78 6.97 -5.82
C ILE A 126 4.48 7.89 -6.84
N VAL A 127 4.31 9.20 -6.70
CA VAL A 127 4.91 10.20 -7.59
C VAL A 127 6.44 10.24 -7.47
N VAL A 128 6.97 10.06 -6.26
CA VAL A 128 8.42 9.91 -6.04
C VAL A 128 8.94 8.65 -6.71
N GLY A 129 8.25 7.52 -6.56
CA GLY A 129 8.63 6.24 -7.17
C GLY A 129 8.67 6.30 -8.70
N ILE A 130 7.56 6.70 -9.34
CA ILE A 130 7.49 6.78 -10.81
C ILE A 130 8.44 7.84 -11.38
N GLY A 131 8.63 8.96 -10.66
CA GLY A 131 9.60 9.98 -11.03
C GLY A 131 11.04 9.48 -10.96
N GLY A 132 11.38 8.64 -9.99
CA GLY A 132 12.67 7.97 -9.88
C GLY A 132 12.97 7.06 -11.07
N TYR A 133 12.03 6.17 -11.41
CA TYR A 133 12.19 5.29 -12.58
C TYR A 133 12.28 6.07 -13.89
N THR A 134 11.39 7.03 -14.11
CA THR A 134 11.37 7.81 -15.35
C THR A 134 12.64 8.65 -15.47
N GLY A 135 13.08 9.28 -14.37
CA GLY A 135 14.33 10.03 -14.34
C GLY A 135 15.55 9.16 -14.66
N ALA A 136 15.63 7.93 -14.11
CA ALA A 136 16.71 7.01 -14.42
C ALA A 136 16.75 6.63 -15.91
N VAL A 137 15.60 6.29 -16.51
CA VAL A 137 15.50 5.94 -17.93
C VAL A 137 15.90 7.10 -18.84
N PHE A 138 15.42 8.33 -18.56
CA PHE A 138 15.77 9.50 -19.37
C PHE A 138 17.23 9.90 -19.22
N LYS A 139 17.81 9.70 -18.05
CA LYS A 139 19.23 9.95 -17.80
C LYS A 139 20.11 9.03 -18.64
N GLU A 140 19.74 7.76 -18.81
CA GLU A 140 20.44 6.83 -19.72
C GLU A 140 20.36 7.27 -21.19
N MET A 141 19.28 7.97 -21.57
CA MET A 141 19.11 8.58 -22.90
C MET A 141 19.82 9.94 -23.05
N GLY A 142 20.58 10.37 -22.04
CA GLY A 142 21.34 11.63 -22.04
C GLY A 142 20.53 12.87 -21.64
N ILE A 143 19.30 12.69 -21.13
CA ILE A 143 18.43 13.78 -20.68
C ILE A 143 18.37 13.77 -19.15
N ASP A 144 19.07 14.72 -18.51
CA ASP A 144 19.06 14.88 -17.05
C ASP A 144 18.04 15.96 -16.63
N ILE A 145 16.89 15.52 -16.14
CA ILE A 145 15.83 16.40 -15.65
C ILE A 145 15.75 16.26 -14.12
N PRO A 146 15.75 17.37 -13.36
CA PRO A 146 15.65 17.33 -11.90
C PRO A 146 14.41 16.59 -11.40
N ALA A 147 14.57 15.80 -10.34
CA ALA A 147 13.48 15.02 -9.74
C ALA A 147 12.18 15.81 -9.44
N PRO A 148 12.23 17.06 -8.92
CA PRO A 148 11.01 17.84 -8.67
C PRO A 148 10.17 18.11 -9.92
N VAL A 149 10.79 18.16 -11.11
CA VAL A 149 10.09 18.36 -12.38
C VAL A 149 9.28 17.11 -12.72
N TRP A 150 9.88 15.92 -12.57
CA TRP A 150 9.16 14.65 -12.75
C TRP A 150 7.99 14.54 -11.78
N TRP A 151 8.19 14.93 -10.51
CA TRP A 151 7.12 14.90 -9.52
C TRP A 151 5.95 15.78 -9.94
N LEU A 152 6.21 17.02 -10.36
CA LEU A 152 5.18 17.94 -10.81
C LEU A 152 4.42 17.40 -12.03
N VAL A 153 5.13 16.84 -13.01
CA VAL A 153 4.53 16.26 -14.23
C VAL A 153 3.58 15.11 -13.88
N PHE A 154 4.03 14.13 -13.09
CA PHE A 154 3.19 12.99 -12.74
C PHE A 154 2.04 13.38 -11.79
N TYR A 155 2.27 14.31 -10.88
CA TYR A 155 1.21 14.82 -10.00
C TYR A 155 0.11 15.52 -10.82
N ALA A 156 0.48 16.39 -11.75
CA ALA A 156 -0.47 17.04 -12.66
C ALA A 156 -1.21 16.04 -13.54
N LEU A 157 -0.52 15.00 -14.03
CA LEU A 157 -1.13 13.93 -14.82
C LEU A 157 -2.17 13.14 -14.01
N PHE A 158 -1.86 12.72 -12.78
CA PHE A 158 -2.81 11.97 -11.96
C PHE A 158 -4.00 12.81 -11.54
N VAL A 159 -3.78 14.08 -11.19
CA VAL A 159 -4.87 15.03 -10.89
C VAL A 159 -5.75 15.24 -12.13
N GLY A 160 -5.15 15.43 -13.30
CA GLY A 160 -5.85 15.53 -14.58
C GLY A 160 -6.71 14.31 -14.88
N LEU A 161 -6.16 13.10 -14.71
CA LEU A 161 -6.89 11.85 -14.91
C LEU A 161 -8.08 11.71 -13.94
N ASN A 162 -7.90 12.13 -12.68
CA ASN A 162 -8.98 12.13 -11.69
C ASN A 162 -10.14 13.06 -12.09
N PHE A 163 -9.88 14.15 -12.81
CA PHE A 163 -10.94 15.03 -13.32
C PHE A 163 -11.73 14.42 -14.50
N VAL A 164 -11.11 13.59 -15.35
CA VAL A 164 -11.74 13.03 -16.56
C VAL A 164 -12.80 11.98 -16.23
N GLY A 165 -12.66 11.26 -15.12
CA GLY A 165 -13.69 10.39 -14.59
C GLY A 165 -13.19 9.01 -14.17
N VAL A 166 -13.72 8.54 -13.04
CA VAL A 166 -13.26 7.34 -12.33
C VAL A 166 -13.45 6.05 -13.14
N GLU A 167 -14.42 6.00 -14.06
CA GLU A 167 -14.67 4.81 -14.90
C GLU A 167 -13.47 4.50 -15.82
N VAL A 168 -12.85 5.52 -16.41
CA VAL A 168 -11.67 5.36 -17.26
C VAL A 168 -10.49 4.87 -16.42
N THR A 169 -10.33 5.44 -15.22
CA THR A 169 -9.29 5.04 -14.27
C THR A 169 -9.39 3.55 -13.93
N PHE A 170 -10.58 3.04 -13.62
CA PHE A 170 -10.75 1.62 -13.27
C PHE A 170 -10.33 0.68 -14.41
N LYS A 171 -10.74 0.94 -15.65
CA LYS A 171 -10.37 0.11 -16.80
C LYS A 171 -8.87 0.19 -17.08
N PHE A 172 -8.29 1.38 -16.96
CA PHE A 172 -6.86 1.60 -17.13
C PHE A 172 -6.04 0.87 -16.05
N SER A 173 -6.47 0.92 -14.79
CA SER A 173 -5.82 0.20 -13.69
C SER A 173 -5.76 -1.31 -13.94
N VAL A 174 -6.86 -1.93 -14.38
CA VAL A 174 -6.87 -3.37 -14.71
C VAL A 174 -5.85 -3.69 -15.82
N PHE A 175 -5.82 -2.88 -16.88
CA PHE A 175 -4.87 -3.06 -17.98
C PHE A 175 -3.42 -2.96 -17.50
N ILE A 176 -3.10 -1.93 -16.70
CA ILE A 176 -1.76 -1.74 -16.14
C ILE A 176 -1.36 -2.89 -15.20
N THR A 177 -2.27 -3.38 -14.37
CA THR A 177 -2.00 -4.54 -13.50
C THR A 177 -1.64 -5.78 -14.32
N LEU A 178 -2.38 -6.06 -15.40
CA LEU A 178 -2.10 -7.19 -16.28
C LEU A 178 -0.75 -7.03 -17.00
N LEU A 179 -0.43 -5.82 -17.45
CA LEU A 179 0.88 -5.51 -18.04
C LEU A 179 2.01 -5.74 -17.01
N ALA A 180 1.85 -5.24 -15.79
CA ALA A 180 2.83 -5.39 -14.71
C ALA A 180 3.07 -6.87 -14.35
N LEU A 181 2.00 -7.67 -14.27
CA LEU A 181 2.11 -9.13 -14.10
C LEU A 181 2.87 -9.79 -15.25
N GLY A 182 2.65 -9.34 -16.50
CA GLY A 182 3.40 -9.81 -17.66
C GLY A 182 4.90 -9.48 -17.57
N ILE A 183 5.25 -8.25 -17.18
CA ILE A 183 6.65 -7.84 -16.98
C ILE A 183 7.30 -8.68 -15.88
N LEU A 184 6.59 -8.88 -14.76
CA LEU A 184 7.08 -9.68 -13.64
C LEU A 184 7.32 -11.14 -14.07
N MET A 185 6.42 -11.71 -14.85
CA MET A 185 6.58 -13.07 -15.42
C MET A 185 7.83 -13.16 -16.29
N VAL A 186 8.05 -12.19 -17.19
CA VAL A 186 9.26 -12.15 -18.04
C VAL A 186 10.51 -12.02 -17.17
N PHE A 187 10.48 -11.16 -16.15
CA PHE A 187 11.58 -11.01 -15.21
C PHE A 187 11.90 -12.33 -14.49
N TRP A 188 10.92 -13.02 -13.92
CA TRP A 188 11.16 -14.30 -13.23
C TRP A 188 11.70 -15.37 -14.17
N ILE A 189 11.13 -15.52 -15.37
CA ILE A 189 11.62 -16.51 -16.35
C ILE A 189 13.07 -16.20 -16.75
N GLY A 190 13.40 -14.92 -16.93
CA GLY A 190 14.76 -14.48 -17.25
C GLY A 190 15.73 -14.58 -16.07
N ALA A 191 15.28 -14.39 -14.83
CA ALA A 191 16.10 -14.36 -13.64
C ALA A 191 16.42 -15.76 -13.09
N ILE A 192 15.50 -16.74 -13.23
CA ILE A 192 15.68 -18.11 -12.73
C ILE A 192 17.03 -18.75 -13.15
N PRO A 193 17.46 -18.67 -14.43
CA PRO A 193 18.75 -19.21 -14.85
C PRO A 193 19.97 -18.52 -14.21
N HIS A 194 19.82 -17.30 -13.70
CA HIS A 194 20.89 -16.51 -13.10
C HIS A 194 20.90 -16.58 -11.56
N PHE A 195 20.01 -17.38 -10.96
CA PHE A 195 19.95 -17.52 -9.51
C PHE A 195 21.17 -18.26 -8.96
N SER A 196 21.86 -17.64 -8.00
CA SER A 196 22.97 -18.22 -7.27
C SER A 196 22.81 -17.94 -5.77
N TRP A 197 22.95 -18.99 -4.95
CA TRP A 197 22.97 -18.86 -3.50
C TRP A 197 24.18 -18.08 -2.98
N ASP A 198 25.30 -18.08 -3.72
CA ASP A 198 26.50 -17.34 -3.35
C ASP A 198 26.27 -15.82 -3.47
N MET A 199 25.44 -15.41 -4.43
CA MET A 199 25.03 -14.00 -4.61
C MET A 199 23.97 -13.56 -3.61
N ALA A 200 23.28 -14.50 -2.95
CA ALA A 200 22.28 -14.17 -1.93
C ALA A 200 22.90 -13.66 -0.63
N LEU A 201 24.18 -13.98 -0.36
CA LEU A 201 24.91 -13.60 0.85
C LEU A 201 26.10 -12.67 0.55
N ASN A 202 26.00 -11.88 -0.51
CA ASN A 202 27.08 -11.01 -1.00
C ASN A 202 27.21 -9.68 -0.24
N ILE A 203 26.33 -9.42 0.74
CA ILE A 203 26.38 -8.23 1.58
C ILE A 203 27.40 -8.47 2.69
N GLU A 204 28.42 -7.61 2.77
CA GLU A 204 29.47 -7.72 3.79
C GLU A 204 28.86 -7.57 5.21
N PRO A 205 29.12 -8.50 6.13
CA PRO A 205 28.61 -8.42 7.50
C PRO A 205 29.34 -7.35 8.30
N GLU A 206 28.61 -6.66 9.18
CA GLU A 206 29.21 -5.80 10.21
C GLU A 206 30.08 -6.61 11.18
N GLU A 207 31.04 -5.96 11.86
CA GLU A 207 31.96 -6.63 12.79
C GLU A 207 31.19 -7.47 13.84
N GLY A 208 31.48 -8.77 13.90
CA GLY A 208 30.83 -9.72 14.81
C GLY A 208 29.50 -10.31 14.32
N GLN A 209 29.05 -9.97 13.11
CA GLN A 209 27.82 -10.50 12.52
C GLN A 209 28.06 -11.68 11.55
N SER A 210 27.04 -12.53 11.40
CA SER A 210 27.07 -13.61 10.41
C SER A 210 26.67 -13.10 9.03
N ARG A 211 27.14 -13.74 7.95
CA ARG A 211 26.73 -13.41 6.57
C ARG A 211 25.21 -13.49 6.34
N PHE A 212 24.50 -14.29 7.13
CA PHE A 212 23.05 -14.38 7.06
C PHE A 212 22.34 -13.23 7.79
N LEU A 213 22.86 -12.82 8.95
CA LEU A 213 22.38 -11.67 9.74
C LEU A 213 23.37 -10.51 9.67
N SER A 214 23.70 -10.06 8.45
CA SER A 214 24.81 -9.13 8.22
C SER A 214 24.69 -7.81 8.97
N ALA A 215 23.47 -7.37 9.29
CA ALA A 215 23.18 -6.09 9.96
C ALA A 215 22.23 -6.22 11.17
N MET A 216 21.74 -7.43 11.47
CA MET A 216 20.83 -7.66 12.59
C MET A 216 21.70 -7.98 13.81
N GLY A 217 21.78 -7.08 14.79
CA GLY A 217 22.68 -7.13 15.98
C GLY A 217 22.61 -8.35 16.91
N PHE A 218 22.18 -9.51 16.43
CA PHE A 218 22.15 -10.82 17.08
C PHE A 218 23.42 -11.66 16.83
N GLY A 219 24.45 -11.07 16.24
CA GLY A 219 25.76 -11.69 15.98
C GLY A 219 26.28 -12.44 17.20
N SER A 220 26.51 -13.72 16.99
CA SER A 220 27.07 -14.66 17.96
C SER A 220 28.34 -14.08 18.57
N SER A 221 28.27 -13.69 19.83
CA SER A 221 29.45 -13.60 20.66
C SER A 221 29.98 -15.02 20.87
N GLU A 222 30.99 -15.43 20.12
CA GLU A 222 31.91 -16.44 20.64
C GLU A 222 33.35 -16.15 20.19
N PRO A 223 34.30 -16.03 21.15
CA PRO A 223 35.70 -15.82 20.88
C PRO A 223 36.45 -17.13 20.61
N THR A 224 37.51 -16.99 19.81
CA THR A 224 38.62 -17.93 19.47
C THR A 224 38.34 -19.07 18.50
#